data_AF-A0A1Z5LB95-F1
#
_entry.id   AF-A0A1Z5LB95-F1
#
_cell.length_a   1.000
_cell.length_b   1.000
_cell.length_c   1.000
_cell.angle_alpha   90.00
_cell.angle_beta   90.00
_cell.angle_gamma   90.00
#
_symmetry.space_group_name_H-M   'P 1'
#
loop_
_entity.id
_entity.type
_entity.pdbx_description
1 polymer ?
#
loop_
_entity_poly.entity_id
_entity_poly.type
_entity_poly.pdbx_seq_one_letter_code
_entity_poly.pdbx_strand_id
1 'polypeptide(L)'
;MYADPKHPKLITHMHYPKDSLTFVLIYDTLGHLIYMQQGNSKFYVACDHLGSPLAVFSSEGGIVKEIQRNPFGKLTYDSNPEFFLPVDYQGGIRDPVTQLIHFDGRVYDALGVQWLTPNWENLPTLLQKPYDIHLYRFHGNDPINPERHNEGHLNAIPDWLAALGYNMNRLLIAPPTRAHLHTFGVSVPTVKSVPVISGLSCAAEVAETAFYRFSTVPKTAVKLDGDFQRSINSRISNLPSVLGDGILLSRDGLRAVVHVVGDSSPILRDVMTAVFNETLMVDLRFSLHGQDSFFFVQPSLSKSEEDWVQLGRLGTMFNITKHTVVTTGSGGSGGSKTLVDIRMHSTSVTLNIRYGTTLQNERQRLIKHFRNRAVAEAWAQEQDLLRMGHKGSHDWTQPESDDLIERGLVSRYFGTDIHDIERYPQLADDPTNVVFRKETSRKRRGKTRRPR
;
A
#
# COMPACT_ATOMS: atom_id res chain seq x y z
N MET A 1 10.20 15.76 15.19
CA MET A 1 10.40 14.58 16.06
C MET A 1 9.10 14.24 16.77
N TYR A 2 8.88 12.96 17.04
CA TYR A 2 7.68 12.41 17.68
C TYR A 2 8.11 11.71 18.98
N ALA A 3 8.18 12.47 20.08
CA ALA A 3 8.72 12.00 21.35
C ALA A 3 7.64 11.46 22.30
N ASP A 4 6.35 11.65 21.99
CA ASP A 4 5.26 11.11 22.79
C ASP A 4 4.92 9.68 22.35
N PRO A 5 5.24 8.64 23.15
CA PRO A 5 4.94 7.26 22.78
C PRO A 5 3.44 6.94 22.80
N LYS A 6 2.62 7.74 23.49
CA LYS A 6 1.16 7.56 23.52
C LYS A 6 0.50 8.12 22.27
N HIS A 7 1.09 9.17 21.69
CA HIS A 7 0.60 9.83 20.48
C HIS A 7 1.70 9.81 19.41
N PRO A 8 1.94 8.67 18.76
CA PRO A 8 3.11 8.46 17.89
C PRO A 8 3.14 9.38 16.66
N LYS A 9 2.00 9.95 16.28
CA LYS A 9 1.87 10.88 15.14
C LYS A 9 1.96 12.36 15.56
N LEU A 10 2.00 12.65 16.86
CA LEU A 10 2.02 14.02 17.38
C LEU A 10 3.43 14.61 17.36
N ILE A 11 3.60 15.74 16.70
CA ILE A 11 4.90 16.41 16.61
C ILE A 11 5.19 17.10 17.92
N THR A 12 6.30 16.75 18.55
CA THR A 12 6.71 17.32 19.85
C THR A 12 7.86 18.31 19.71
N HIS A 13 8.73 18.10 18.72
CA HIS A 13 9.89 18.95 18.48
C HIS A 13 10.09 19.19 16.99
N MET A 14 10.49 20.40 16.64
CA MET A 14 10.90 20.77 15.28
C MET A 14 12.30 21.37 15.33
N HIS A 15 13.20 20.85 14.51
CA HIS A 15 14.58 21.32 14.45
C HIS A 15 14.86 22.00 13.12
N TYR A 16 15.44 23.20 13.17
CA TYR A 16 15.90 23.97 12.02
C TYR A 16 17.41 23.80 11.87
N PRO A 17 17.88 22.99 10.91
CA PRO A 17 19.30 22.68 10.81
C PRO A 17 20.16 23.90 10.45
N LYS A 18 19.61 24.85 9.69
CA LYS A 18 20.33 26.05 9.26
C LYS A 18 20.71 26.95 10.43
N ASP A 19 19.77 27.18 11.34
CA ASP A 19 19.95 28.09 12.48
C ASP A 19 20.31 27.33 13.77
N SER A 20 20.34 25.99 13.72
CA SER A 20 20.50 25.11 14.88
C SER A 20 19.45 25.35 15.98
N LEU A 21 18.28 25.87 15.62
CA LEU A 21 17.18 26.19 16.54
C LEU A 21 16.21 25.02 16.64
N THR A 22 15.78 24.72 17.88
CA THR A 22 14.78 23.67 18.13
C THR A 22 13.58 24.28 18.82
N PHE A 23 12.41 24.05 18.23
CA PHE A 23 11.12 24.35 18.83
C PHE A 23 10.61 23.14 19.60
N VAL A 24 10.17 23.37 20.83
CA VAL A 24 9.45 22.39 21.66
C VAL A 24 7.98 22.78 21.65
N LEU A 25 7.11 21.83 21.32
CA LEU A 25 5.66 22.00 21.21
C LEU A 25 4.99 21.24 22.36
N ILE A 26 4.12 21.92 23.10
CA ILE A 26 3.38 21.35 24.23
C ILE A 26 1.89 21.48 23.97
N TYR A 27 1.18 20.38 24.20
CA TYR A 27 -0.24 20.23 23.92
C TYR A 27 -1.03 20.05 25.22
N ASP A 28 -2.30 20.40 25.18
CA ASP A 28 -3.24 20.15 26.27
C ASP A 28 -3.74 18.69 26.29
N THR A 29 -4.73 18.41 27.15
CA THR A 29 -5.32 17.07 27.27
C THR A 29 -6.19 16.66 26.08
N LEU A 30 -6.64 17.61 25.26
CA LEU A 30 -7.41 17.37 24.03
C LEU A 30 -6.49 17.23 22.81
N GLY A 31 -5.20 17.51 22.95
CA GLY A 31 -4.22 17.46 21.87
C GLY A 31 -4.08 18.78 21.12
N HIS A 32 -4.58 19.90 21.66
CA HIS A 32 -4.44 21.22 21.06
C HIS A 32 -3.12 21.87 21.48
N LEU A 33 -2.44 22.55 20.54
CA LEU A 33 -1.19 23.24 20.83
C LEU A 33 -1.46 24.45 21.73
N ILE A 34 -0.83 24.49 22.90
CA ILE A 34 -1.01 25.59 23.87
C ILE A 34 0.26 26.38 24.12
N TYR A 35 1.42 25.79 23.85
CA TYR A 35 2.70 26.40 24.17
C TYR A 35 3.79 25.94 23.22
N MET A 36 4.66 26.88 22.86
CA MET A 36 5.82 26.65 22.03
C MET A 36 7.03 27.35 22.65
N GLN A 37 8.17 26.66 22.67
CA GLN A 37 9.42 27.23 23.16
C GLN A 37 10.51 27.14 22.10
N GLN A 38 11.22 28.25 21.89
CA GLN A 38 12.35 28.34 20.98
C GLN A 38 13.57 28.85 21.76
N GLY A 39 14.47 27.95 22.14
CA GLY A 39 15.58 28.31 23.05
C GLY A 39 15.04 28.86 24.37
N ASN A 40 15.29 30.15 24.64
CA ASN A 40 14.78 30.85 25.82
C ASN A 40 13.46 31.60 25.58
N SER A 41 13.05 31.79 24.32
CA SER A 41 11.82 32.47 23.97
C SER A 41 10.61 31.56 24.18
N LYS A 42 9.59 32.08 24.85
CA LYS A 42 8.36 31.36 25.18
C LYS A 42 7.19 31.98 24.45
N PHE A 43 6.37 31.13 23.83
CA PHE A 43 5.18 31.53 23.10
C PHE A 43 3.98 30.73 23.62
N TYR A 44 2.86 31.42 23.80
CA TYR A 44 1.58 30.80 24.15
C TYR A 44 0.68 30.81 22.93
N VAL A 45 0.02 29.69 22.65
CA VAL A 45 -0.80 29.52 21.45
C VAL A 45 -2.25 29.36 21.87
N ALA A 46 -3.13 30.16 21.26
CA ALA A 46 -4.57 30.00 21.40
C ALA A 46 -5.10 29.25 20.19
N CYS A 47 -5.83 28.15 20.43
CA CYS A 47 -6.47 27.36 19.39
C CYS A 47 -8.00 27.47 19.45
N ASP A 48 -8.66 27.16 18.33
CA ASP A 48 -10.10 26.91 18.29
C ASP A 48 -10.47 25.56 18.93
N HIS A 49 -11.76 25.21 18.91
CA HIS A 49 -12.28 23.96 19.49
C HIS A 49 -11.80 22.69 18.76
N LEU A 50 -11.18 22.82 17.59
CA LEU A 50 -10.63 21.73 16.78
C LEU A 50 -9.10 21.69 16.83
N GLY A 51 -8.47 22.58 17.59
CA GLY A 51 -7.02 22.64 17.73
C GLY A 51 -6.30 23.48 16.67
N SER A 52 -7.01 24.25 15.83
CA SER A 52 -6.40 25.17 14.87
C SER A 52 -5.88 26.42 15.57
N PRO A 53 -4.59 26.77 15.45
CA PRO A 53 -4.05 27.98 16.09
C PRO A 53 -4.63 29.27 15.50
N LEU A 54 -5.20 30.12 16.35
CA LEU A 54 -5.79 31.42 16.02
C LEU A 54 -4.85 32.59 16.33
N ALA A 55 -4.11 32.51 17.43
CA ALA A 55 -3.18 33.56 17.83
C ALA A 55 -1.98 33.00 18.60
N VAL A 56 -0.85 33.68 18.49
CA VAL A 56 0.39 33.40 19.23
C VAL A 56 0.76 34.63 20.04
N PHE A 57 1.04 34.42 21.32
CA PHE A 57 1.40 35.47 22.28
C PHE A 57 2.84 35.29 22.76
N SER A 58 3.52 36.39 23.02
CA SER A 58 4.83 36.38 23.69
C SER A 58 4.70 36.07 25.18
N SER A 59 5.83 35.89 25.86
CA SER A 59 5.86 35.76 27.32
C SER A 59 5.31 36.97 28.09
N GLU A 60 5.22 38.12 27.43
CA GLU A 60 4.73 39.38 27.99
C GLU A 60 3.22 39.58 27.71
N GLY A 61 2.58 38.66 26.99
CA GLY A 61 1.17 38.74 26.61
C GLY A 61 0.89 39.58 25.36
N GLY A 62 1.94 40.06 24.67
CA GLY A 62 1.78 40.74 23.38
C GLY A 62 1.44 39.76 22.25
N ILE A 63 0.62 40.18 21.29
CA ILE A 63 0.29 39.37 20.10
C ILE A 63 1.50 39.37 19.16
N VAL A 64 2.01 38.17 18.85
CA VAL A 64 3.12 37.94 17.90
C VAL A 64 2.58 37.61 16.51
N LYS A 65 1.47 36.88 16.45
CA LYS A 65 0.81 36.45 15.20
C LYS A 65 -0.67 36.22 15.46
N GLU A 66 -1.52 36.66 14.52
CA GLU A 66 -2.95 36.39 14.47
C GLU A 66 -3.27 35.76 13.12
N ILE A 67 -4.11 34.73 13.13
CA ILE A 67 -4.44 33.91 11.97
C ILE A 67 -5.96 33.75 11.88
N GLN A 68 -6.52 34.04 10.72
CA GLN A 68 -7.93 33.76 10.41
C GLN A 68 -8.02 32.81 9.23
N ARG A 69 -8.96 31.86 9.31
CA ARG A 69 -9.22 30.86 8.28
C ARG A 69 -10.71 30.78 7.99
N ASN A 70 -11.04 30.33 6.79
CA ASN A 70 -12.40 29.90 6.50
C ASN A 70 -12.69 28.54 7.17
N PRO A 71 -13.95 28.07 7.18
CA PRO A 71 -14.35 26.78 7.76
C PRO A 71 -13.59 25.56 7.24
N PHE A 72 -12.94 25.64 6.08
CA PHE A 72 -12.22 24.53 5.45
C PHE A 72 -10.70 24.67 5.58
N GLY A 73 -10.22 25.62 6.38
CA GLY A 73 -8.80 25.80 6.70
C GLY A 73 -8.04 26.72 5.77
N LYS A 74 -8.65 27.31 4.74
CA LYS A 74 -7.99 28.29 3.87
C LYS A 74 -7.71 29.56 4.65
N LEU A 75 -6.45 30.00 4.62
CA LEU A 75 -6.00 31.24 5.23
C LEU A 75 -6.69 32.45 4.58
N THR A 76 -7.32 33.31 5.39
CA THR A 76 -7.90 34.58 4.94
C THR A 76 -7.13 35.79 5.45
N TYR A 77 -6.46 35.64 6.60
CA TYR A 77 -5.63 36.68 7.21
C TYR A 77 -4.49 36.06 8.01
N ASP A 78 -3.32 36.67 7.92
CA ASP A 78 -2.13 36.36 8.72
C ASP A 78 -1.39 37.66 9.01
N SER A 79 -1.34 38.05 10.28
CA SER A 79 -0.72 39.33 10.68
C SER A 79 0.81 39.30 10.61
N ASN A 80 1.44 38.13 10.61
CA ASN A 80 2.89 37.99 10.58
C ASN A 80 3.33 36.70 9.86
N PRO A 81 3.30 36.66 8.51
CA PRO A 81 3.62 35.47 7.72
C PRO A 81 5.04 34.93 7.91
N GLU A 82 5.99 35.80 8.25
CA GLU A 82 7.40 35.44 8.50
C GLU A 82 7.58 34.59 9.77
N PHE A 83 6.67 34.73 10.74
CA PHE A 83 6.64 33.85 11.89
C PHE A 83 6.06 32.50 11.49
N PHE A 84 6.93 31.52 11.32
CA PHE A 84 6.54 30.16 10.97
C PHE A 84 5.97 29.41 12.18
N LEU A 85 4.73 28.96 12.04
CA LEU A 85 4.06 28.09 13.00
C LEU A 85 3.82 26.72 12.33
N PRO A 86 4.46 25.64 12.82
CA PRO A 86 4.39 24.34 12.14
C PRO A 86 3.04 23.65 12.21
N VAL A 87 2.39 23.74 13.38
CA VAL A 87 1.06 23.19 13.61
C VAL A 87 0.05 24.21 13.12
N ASP A 88 -0.87 23.78 12.28
CA ASP A 88 -1.83 24.64 11.62
C ASP A 88 -3.26 24.07 11.81
N TYR A 89 -4.12 24.28 10.83
CA TYR A 89 -5.52 23.88 10.81
C TYR A 89 -5.74 22.46 11.34
N GLN A 90 -6.59 22.34 12.36
CA GLN A 90 -6.95 21.09 13.05
C GLN A 90 -5.75 20.22 13.49
N GLY A 91 -4.62 20.85 13.84
CA GLY A 91 -3.40 20.16 14.27
C GLY A 91 -2.55 19.59 13.13
N GLY A 92 -2.92 19.81 11.87
CA GLY A 92 -2.14 19.39 10.70
C GLY A 92 -0.87 20.22 10.51
N ILE A 93 0.04 19.75 9.64
CA ILE A 93 1.27 20.47 9.29
C ILE A 93 1.07 21.18 7.97
N ARG A 94 1.10 22.52 7.96
CA ARG A 94 1.02 23.26 6.71
C ARG A 94 2.40 23.45 6.08
N ASP A 95 2.50 23.12 4.79
CA ASP A 95 3.63 23.56 3.98
C ASP A 95 3.39 25.01 3.51
N PRO A 96 4.26 25.97 3.86
CA PRO A 96 4.06 27.38 3.50
C PRO A 96 4.19 27.63 2.00
N VAL A 97 4.83 26.74 1.22
CA VAL A 97 4.99 26.91 -0.22
C VAL A 97 3.75 26.41 -0.96
N THR A 98 3.35 25.16 -0.73
CA THR A 98 2.21 24.56 -1.42
C THR A 98 0.86 24.89 -0.78
N GLN A 99 0.85 25.41 0.45
CA GLN A 99 -0.34 25.66 1.29
C GLN A 99 -1.15 24.39 1.61
N LEU A 100 -0.60 23.21 1.29
CA LEU A 100 -1.18 21.92 1.61
C LEU A 100 -0.99 21.59 3.08
N ILE A 101 -1.94 20.87 3.65
CA ILE A 101 -1.93 20.50 5.06
C ILE A 101 -1.78 18.98 5.17
N HIS A 102 -0.74 18.54 5.86
CA HIS A 102 -0.45 17.13 6.09
C HIS A 102 -1.10 16.67 7.40
N PHE A 103 -1.94 15.64 7.28
CA PHE A 103 -2.60 14.96 8.39
C PHE A 103 -2.27 13.49 8.33
N ASP A 104 -1.61 12.93 9.36
CA ASP A 104 -1.54 11.48 9.56
C ASP A 104 -1.07 10.64 8.35
N GLY A 105 -0.31 11.23 7.42
CA GLY A 105 0.15 10.58 6.18
C GLY A 105 -0.68 10.88 4.92
N ARG A 106 -1.82 11.59 5.04
CA ARG A 106 -2.61 12.12 3.92
C ARG A 106 -2.43 13.62 3.79
N VAL A 107 -2.60 14.11 2.57
CA VAL A 107 -2.44 15.53 2.25
C VAL A 107 -3.80 16.12 1.90
N TYR A 108 -4.16 17.20 2.56
CA TYR A 108 -5.40 17.94 2.39
C TYR A 108 -5.14 19.26 1.67
N ASP A 109 -5.96 19.56 0.67
CA ASP A 109 -5.99 20.84 0.00
C ASP A 109 -7.17 21.67 0.51
N ALA A 110 -6.86 22.74 1.25
CA ALA A 110 -7.87 23.67 1.76
C ALA A 110 -8.49 24.56 0.68
N LEU A 111 -7.84 24.72 -0.47
CA LEU A 111 -8.38 25.47 -1.61
C LEU A 111 -9.41 24.63 -2.36
N GLY A 112 -9.05 23.38 -2.69
CA GLY A 112 -9.94 22.40 -3.33
C GLY A 112 -10.96 21.75 -2.38
N VAL A 113 -10.83 21.95 -1.07
CA VAL A 113 -11.74 21.42 -0.03
C VAL A 113 -11.81 19.89 -0.05
N GLN A 114 -10.67 19.25 -0.32
CA GLN A 114 -10.61 17.79 -0.47
C GLN A 114 -9.23 17.23 -0.14
N TRP A 115 -9.20 15.94 0.18
CA TRP A 115 -7.94 15.20 0.22
C TRP A 115 -7.34 15.10 -1.18
N LEU A 116 -6.01 15.09 -1.29
CA LEU A 116 -5.32 14.86 -2.57
C LEU A 116 -5.26 13.37 -2.93
N THR A 117 -5.34 12.49 -1.93
CA THR A 117 -5.33 11.04 -2.13
C THR A 117 -6.66 10.43 -1.66
N PRO A 118 -7.22 9.46 -2.41
CA PRO A 118 -8.44 8.78 -2.01
C PRO A 118 -8.20 7.88 -0.78
N ASN A 119 -9.21 7.75 0.08
CA ASN A 119 -9.16 6.84 1.24
C ASN A 119 -9.59 5.41 0.86
N TRP A 120 -8.69 4.64 0.25
CA TRP A 120 -8.96 3.23 -0.08
C TRP A 120 -9.05 2.33 1.16
N GLU A 121 -8.33 2.67 2.23
CA GLU A 121 -8.23 1.87 3.45
C GLU A 121 -9.58 1.75 4.17
N ASN A 122 -10.33 2.85 4.22
CA ASN A 122 -11.65 2.90 4.84
C ASN A 122 -12.80 2.59 3.86
N LEU A 123 -12.52 2.15 2.63
CA LEU A 123 -13.57 1.78 1.70
C LEU A 123 -14.55 0.73 2.28
N PRO A 124 -14.10 -0.33 2.98
CA PRO A 124 -15.03 -1.33 3.54
C PRO A 124 -16.00 -0.76 4.57
N THR A 125 -15.61 0.28 5.33
CA THR A 125 -16.50 0.97 6.27
C THR A 125 -17.46 1.91 5.54
N LEU A 126 -17.01 2.57 4.47
CA LEU A 126 -17.87 3.40 3.62
C LEU A 126 -18.95 2.58 2.88
N LEU A 127 -18.68 1.32 2.54
CA LEU A 127 -19.70 0.39 2.02
C LEU A 127 -20.85 0.12 3.02
N GLN A 128 -20.70 0.53 4.28
CA GLN A 128 -21.78 0.50 5.26
C GLN A 128 -22.88 1.53 4.97
N LYS A 129 -22.46 2.71 4.50
CA LYS A 129 -23.32 3.84 4.18
C LYS A 129 -23.08 4.25 2.72
N PRO A 130 -23.67 3.53 1.74
CA PRO A 130 -23.32 3.72 0.33
C PRO A 130 -23.58 5.15 -0.19
N TYR A 131 -24.50 5.88 0.43
CA TYR A 131 -24.79 7.28 0.14
C TYR A 131 -23.65 8.25 0.58
N ASP A 132 -22.73 7.80 1.43
CA ASP A 132 -21.59 8.58 1.93
C ASP A 132 -20.26 8.24 1.23
N ILE A 133 -20.27 7.40 0.18
CA ILE A 133 -19.04 7.00 -0.53
C ILE A 133 -18.47 8.19 -1.31
N HIS A 134 -17.53 8.90 -0.69
CA HIS A 134 -16.71 9.91 -1.35
C HIS A 134 -15.27 9.88 -0.80
N LEU A 135 -14.36 9.26 -1.54
CA LEU A 135 -13.01 8.91 -1.05
C LEU A 135 -12.12 10.12 -0.74
N TYR A 136 -12.43 11.28 -1.33
CA TYR A 136 -11.68 12.52 -1.17
C TYR A 136 -12.33 13.50 -0.19
N ARG A 137 -13.49 13.15 0.40
CA ARG A 137 -14.29 14.06 1.21
C ARG A 137 -13.56 14.37 2.52
N PHE A 138 -13.46 15.64 2.87
CA PHE A 138 -12.92 16.08 4.15
C PHE A 138 -14.05 16.14 5.18
N HIS A 139 -13.96 15.37 6.27
CA HIS A 139 -14.92 15.32 7.38
C HIS A 139 -16.40 15.38 6.98
N GLY A 140 -16.86 14.53 6.05
CA GLY A 140 -18.28 14.55 5.69
C GLY A 140 -18.77 15.84 4.97
N ASN A 141 -17.88 16.75 4.56
CA ASN A 141 -18.18 18.16 4.21
C ASN A 141 -18.71 19.01 5.37
N ASP A 142 -18.50 18.56 6.62
CA ASP A 142 -18.78 19.30 7.85
C ASP A 142 -17.48 19.41 8.67
N PRO A 143 -16.54 20.28 8.24
CA PRO A 143 -15.23 20.39 8.86
C PRO A 143 -15.27 21.00 10.28
N ILE A 144 -16.37 21.67 10.65
CA ILE A 144 -16.48 22.36 11.95
C ILE A 144 -16.93 21.40 13.04
N ASN A 145 -17.78 20.43 12.69
CA ASN A 145 -18.31 19.45 13.63
C ASN A 145 -17.57 18.12 13.45
N PRO A 146 -16.87 17.61 14.47
CA PRO A 146 -16.12 16.36 14.34
C PRO A 146 -17.04 15.20 13.97
N GLU A 147 -16.53 14.28 13.14
CA GLU A 147 -17.26 13.06 12.77
C GLU A 147 -17.65 12.28 14.03
N ARG A 148 -18.96 12.13 14.25
CA ARG A 148 -19.51 11.39 15.39
C ARG A 148 -19.29 9.90 15.17
N HIS A 149 -18.11 9.40 15.54
CA HIS A 149 -17.72 7.98 15.36
C HIS A 149 -18.65 7.00 16.07
N ASN A 150 -19.36 7.46 17.11
CA ASN A 150 -20.56 6.82 17.62
C ASN A 150 -21.65 7.88 17.57
N GLU A 151 -22.85 7.52 17.12
CA GLU A 151 -24.05 8.31 17.41
C GLU A 151 -23.96 8.74 18.87
N GLY A 152 -23.90 10.05 19.15
CA GLY A 152 -23.40 10.67 20.39
C GLY A 152 -24.19 10.33 21.66
N HIS A 153 -24.33 9.04 21.92
CA HIS A 153 -25.15 8.42 22.92
C HIS A 153 -24.19 7.69 23.85
N LEU A 154 -24.09 8.20 25.07
CA LEU A 154 -23.36 7.57 26.15
C LEU A 154 -24.15 6.33 26.60
N ASN A 155 -23.98 5.23 25.86
CA ASN A 155 -24.78 4.01 26.02
C ASN A 155 -24.09 2.98 26.93
N ALA A 156 -22.81 3.17 27.24
CA ALA A 156 -22.07 2.29 28.14
C ALA A 156 -21.40 3.07 29.28
N ILE A 157 -21.19 2.38 30.41
CA ILE A 157 -20.53 2.93 31.61
C ILE A 157 -19.14 3.52 31.28
N PRO A 158 -18.27 2.86 30.46
CA PRO A 158 -16.98 3.44 30.09
C PRO A 158 -17.10 4.81 29.39
N ASP A 159 -18.13 5.01 28.57
CA ASP A 159 -18.36 6.27 27.85
C ASP A 159 -18.70 7.40 28.84
N TRP A 160 -19.55 7.11 29.83
CA TRP A 160 -19.88 8.04 30.92
C TRP A 160 -18.67 8.37 31.80
N LEU A 161 -17.87 7.36 32.15
CA LEU A 161 -16.64 7.56 32.94
C LEU A 161 -15.64 8.42 32.17
N ALA A 162 -15.48 8.19 30.86
CA ALA A 162 -14.65 9.02 30.01
C ALA A 162 -15.13 10.47 29.96
N ALA A 163 -16.45 10.70 29.86
CA ALA A 163 -17.05 12.04 29.88
C ALA A 163 -16.80 12.78 31.21
N LEU A 164 -16.67 12.05 32.33
CA LEU A 164 -16.30 12.60 33.64
C LEU A 164 -14.79 12.83 33.82
N GLY A 165 -13.96 12.51 32.81
CA GLY A 165 -12.52 12.68 32.84
C GLY A 165 -11.73 11.46 33.35
N TYR A 166 -12.38 10.32 33.57
CA TYR A 166 -11.67 9.08 33.93
C TYR A 166 -11.02 8.46 32.69
N ASN A 167 -9.70 8.23 32.76
CA ASN A 167 -8.97 7.53 31.71
C ASN A 167 -8.92 6.03 32.01
N MET A 168 -9.85 5.26 31.43
CA MET A 168 -9.97 3.83 31.69
C MET A 168 -8.74 3.02 31.29
N ASN A 169 -8.02 3.45 30.25
CA ASN A 169 -6.78 2.78 29.79
C ASN A 169 -5.63 2.90 30.80
N ARG A 170 -5.69 3.86 31.73
CA ARG A 170 -4.72 3.99 32.83
C ARG A 170 -5.14 3.21 34.08
N LEU A 171 -6.44 3.00 34.26
CA LEU A 171 -7.00 2.34 35.44
C LEU A 171 -7.02 0.81 35.30
N LEU A 172 -7.30 0.33 34.10
CA LEU A 172 -7.30 -1.07 33.75
C LEU A 172 -6.23 -1.31 32.67
N ILE A 173 -5.14 -1.96 33.06
CA ILE A 173 -4.11 -2.40 32.11
C ILE A 173 -4.67 -3.60 31.36
N ALA A 174 -5.44 -3.34 30.29
CA ALA A 174 -5.75 -4.37 29.32
C ALA A 174 -4.43 -5.01 28.87
N PRO A 175 -4.30 -6.36 28.89
CA PRO A 175 -3.14 -6.96 28.26
C PRO A 175 -3.16 -6.52 26.78
N PRO A 176 -1.99 -6.37 26.16
CA PRO A 176 -1.93 -5.95 24.77
C PRO A 176 -2.73 -6.96 23.93
N THR A 177 -3.93 -6.57 23.51
CA THR A 177 -4.70 -7.32 22.53
C THR A 177 -3.80 -7.50 21.32
N ARG A 178 -3.79 -8.71 20.75
CA ARG A 178 -2.98 -9.05 19.54
C ARG A 178 -3.18 -8.07 18.38
N ALA A 179 -4.21 -7.22 18.44
CA ALA A 179 -4.49 -6.12 17.52
C ALA A 179 -3.43 -4.99 17.51
N HIS A 180 -2.58 -4.86 18.54
CA HIS A 180 -1.59 -3.79 18.65
C HIS A 180 -0.14 -4.22 18.36
N LEU A 181 0.07 -5.21 17.52
CA LEU A 181 1.27 -5.13 16.67
C LEU A 181 0.98 -4.01 15.67
N HIS A 182 1.33 -2.78 16.06
CA HIS A 182 1.51 -1.66 15.15
C HIS A 182 2.55 -2.09 14.12
N THR A 183 2.06 -2.78 13.09
CA THR A 183 2.82 -3.01 11.89
C THR A 183 2.85 -1.64 11.26
N PHE A 184 4.00 -0.97 11.28
CA PHE A 184 4.23 0.20 10.47
C PHE A 184 4.08 -0.25 9.01
N GLY A 185 2.87 -0.11 8.48
CA GLY A 185 2.44 -0.60 7.19
C GLY A 185 0.93 -0.46 7.06
N VAL A 186 0.47 -0.09 5.86
CA VAL A 186 -0.94 0.00 5.48
C VAL A 186 -1.62 -1.33 5.80
N SER A 187 -2.36 -1.41 6.91
CA SER A 187 -3.16 -2.58 7.22
C SER A 187 -4.42 -2.50 6.37
N VAL A 188 -4.37 -3.05 5.16
CA VAL A 188 -5.61 -3.35 4.45
C VAL A 188 -6.40 -4.30 5.37
N PRO A 189 -7.64 -3.97 5.77
CA PRO A 189 -8.44 -4.80 6.65
C PRO A 189 -8.98 -6.04 5.91
N THR A 190 -8.09 -6.81 5.30
CA THR A 190 -8.39 -8.14 4.76
C THR A 190 -8.12 -9.14 5.88
N VAL A 191 -9.18 -9.49 6.61
CA VAL A 191 -9.12 -10.60 7.57
C VAL A 191 -8.87 -11.88 6.78
N LYS A 192 -7.82 -12.63 7.12
CA LYS A 192 -7.56 -13.94 6.51
C LYS A 192 -8.84 -14.78 6.62
N SER A 193 -9.27 -15.39 5.50
CA SER A 193 -10.52 -16.15 5.44
C SER A 193 -10.56 -17.32 6.42
N VAL A 194 -9.40 -17.91 6.73
CA VAL A 194 -9.26 -19.00 7.71
C VAL A 194 -7.97 -18.79 8.54
N PRO A 195 -8.02 -18.04 9.65
CA PRO A 195 -6.88 -17.94 10.55
C PRO A 195 -6.76 -19.21 11.39
N VAL A 196 -5.55 -19.77 11.49
CA VAL A 196 -5.27 -20.84 12.47
C VAL A 196 -5.05 -20.16 13.82
N ILE A 197 -6.01 -20.31 14.73
CA ILE A 197 -5.98 -19.73 16.07
C ILE A 197 -5.94 -20.88 17.09
N SER A 198 -5.13 -20.74 18.13
CA SER A 198 -5.09 -21.73 19.22
C SER A 198 -6.36 -21.65 20.06
N GLY A 199 -6.93 -22.81 20.43
CA GLY A 199 -8.06 -22.86 21.36
C GLY A 199 -7.74 -22.21 22.71
N LEU A 200 -6.49 -22.30 23.17
CA LEU A 200 -6.04 -21.63 24.40
C LEU A 200 -6.04 -20.10 24.27
N SER A 201 -5.64 -19.56 23.11
CA SER A 201 -5.72 -18.11 22.89
C SER A 201 -7.18 -17.64 22.88
N CYS A 202 -8.08 -18.41 22.28
CA CYS A 202 -9.51 -18.10 22.30
C CYS A 202 -10.06 -18.14 23.74
N ALA A 203 -9.72 -19.15 24.53
CA ALA A 203 -10.12 -19.24 25.93
C ALA A 203 -9.58 -18.08 26.79
N ALA A 204 -8.32 -17.67 26.57
CA ALA A 204 -7.73 -16.52 27.24
C ALA A 204 -8.46 -15.23 26.88
N GLU A 205 -8.76 -14.99 25.60
CA GLU A 205 -9.53 -13.82 25.14
C GLU A 205 -10.95 -13.79 25.76
N VAL A 206 -11.61 -14.93 25.91
CA VAL A 206 -12.93 -15.01 26.58
C VAL A 206 -12.82 -14.64 28.06
N ALA A 207 -11.82 -15.15 28.77
CA ALA A 207 -11.61 -14.83 30.18
C ALA A 207 -11.24 -13.35 30.39
N GLU A 208 -10.39 -12.83 29.52
CA GLU A 208 -9.96 -11.43 29.50
C GLU A 208 -11.14 -10.49 29.24
N THR A 209 -11.91 -10.74 28.18
CA THR A 209 -13.10 -9.93 27.85
C THR A 209 -14.17 -10.01 28.92
N ALA A 210 -14.25 -11.09 29.71
CA ALA A 210 -15.11 -11.17 30.88
C ALA A 210 -14.60 -10.31 32.04
N PHE A 211 -13.28 -10.29 32.29
CA PHE A 211 -12.66 -9.50 33.35
C PHE A 211 -12.80 -7.98 33.14
N TYR A 212 -12.70 -7.50 31.90
CA TYR A 212 -12.83 -6.07 31.57
C TYR A 212 -14.28 -5.57 31.42
N ARG A 213 -15.30 -6.40 31.68
CA ARG A 213 -16.71 -5.98 31.60
C ARG A 213 -17.10 -5.12 32.80
N PHE A 214 -17.47 -3.87 32.53
CA PHE A 214 -18.03 -2.94 33.52
C PHE A 214 -19.51 -3.16 33.84
N SER A 215 -20.25 -3.74 32.89
CA SER A 215 -21.69 -3.99 33.04
C SER A 215 -21.94 -5.49 33.06
N THR A 216 -22.78 -5.91 34.00
CA THR A 216 -23.33 -7.28 34.06
C THR A 216 -24.46 -7.50 33.06
N VAL A 217 -25.03 -6.41 32.51
CA VAL A 217 -26.09 -6.47 31.50
C VAL A 217 -25.48 -6.75 30.13
N PRO A 218 -25.86 -7.86 29.46
CA PRO A 218 -25.38 -8.15 28.12
C PRO A 218 -25.93 -7.12 27.12
N LYS A 219 -25.08 -6.66 26.20
CA LYS A 219 -25.53 -5.81 25.09
C LYS A 219 -26.53 -6.60 24.22
N THR A 220 -27.68 -6.02 23.93
CA THR A 220 -28.70 -6.64 23.08
C THR A 220 -28.20 -6.73 21.64
N ALA A 221 -28.13 -7.94 21.08
CA ALA A 221 -27.79 -8.15 19.67
C ALA A 221 -28.85 -7.62 18.69
N VAL A 222 -30.02 -7.20 19.19
CA VAL A 222 -31.21 -6.81 18.41
C VAL A 222 -31.24 -5.31 18.08
N LYS A 223 -30.45 -4.48 18.78
CA LYS A 223 -30.34 -3.02 18.53
C LYS A 223 -29.05 -2.62 17.81
N LEU A 224 -28.39 -3.55 17.12
CA LEU A 224 -27.43 -3.16 16.10
C LEU A 224 -28.26 -2.65 14.93
N ASP A 225 -28.23 -1.33 14.69
CA ASP A 225 -28.86 -0.69 13.53
C ASP A 225 -28.73 -1.58 12.31
N GLY A 226 -29.87 -2.01 11.76
CA GLY A 226 -30.24 -2.49 10.40
C GLY A 226 -29.26 -3.25 9.49
N ASP A 227 -27.96 -3.18 9.73
CA ASP A 227 -26.92 -3.80 8.96
C ASP A 227 -26.72 -5.22 9.49
N PHE A 228 -27.13 -6.20 8.69
CA PHE A 228 -26.63 -7.57 8.75
C PHE A 228 -25.11 -7.57 8.51
N GLN A 229 -24.34 -7.10 9.50
CA GLN A 229 -22.88 -7.06 9.52
C GLN A 229 -22.36 -8.48 9.77
N ARG A 230 -22.31 -9.31 8.73
CA ARG A 230 -21.36 -10.43 8.75
C ARG A 230 -19.95 -9.85 8.64
N SER A 231 -19.11 -10.14 9.62
CA SER A 231 -17.67 -9.85 9.61
C SER A 231 -16.88 -10.74 8.64
N ILE A 232 -17.52 -11.76 8.08
CA ILE A 232 -16.93 -12.62 7.07
C ILE A 232 -16.95 -11.84 5.75
N ASN A 233 -15.88 -11.11 5.53
CA ASN A 233 -15.36 -10.61 4.26
C ASN A 233 -16.39 -10.37 3.15
N SER A 234 -16.47 -9.09 2.78
CA SER A 234 -16.88 -8.53 1.49
C SER A 234 -18.37 -8.18 1.30
N ARG A 235 -18.69 -6.90 1.52
CA ARG A 235 -19.73 -6.19 0.74
C ARG A 235 -19.29 -5.92 -0.71
N ILE A 236 -18.21 -6.56 -1.16
CA ILE A 236 -17.72 -6.56 -2.53
C ILE A 236 -18.05 -7.94 -3.07
N SER A 237 -18.78 -8.02 -4.18
CA SER A 237 -19.11 -9.30 -4.81
C SER A 237 -17.83 -10.10 -5.08
N ASN A 238 -17.77 -11.33 -4.58
CA ASN A 238 -16.67 -12.22 -4.92
C ASN A 238 -16.83 -12.64 -6.38
N LEU A 239 -15.76 -12.50 -7.16
CA LEU A 239 -15.71 -13.12 -8.48
C LEU A 239 -15.69 -14.64 -8.29
N PRO A 240 -16.38 -15.40 -9.16
CA PRO A 240 -16.31 -16.85 -9.12
C PRO A 240 -14.84 -17.29 -9.25
N SER A 241 -14.46 -18.33 -8.50
CA SER A 241 -13.13 -18.90 -8.58
C SER A 241 -12.84 -19.35 -10.01
N VAL A 242 -11.71 -18.92 -10.56
CA VAL A 242 -11.23 -19.33 -11.89
C VAL A 242 -10.95 -20.84 -11.95
N LEU A 243 -10.66 -21.45 -10.79
CA LEU A 243 -10.42 -22.88 -10.65
C LEU A 243 -11.69 -23.67 -10.25
N GLY A 244 -12.86 -23.02 -10.29
CA GLY A 244 -14.13 -23.62 -9.88
C GLY A 244 -14.21 -23.97 -8.40
N ASP A 245 -15.30 -24.61 -8.03
CA ASP A 245 -15.54 -25.09 -6.66
C ASP A 245 -14.98 -26.52 -6.48
N GLY A 246 -14.57 -26.84 -5.25
CA GLY A 246 -14.12 -28.18 -4.87
C GLY A 246 -12.69 -28.54 -5.29
N ILE A 247 -11.91 -27.58 -5.79
CA ILE A 247 -10.48 -27.76 -6.10
C ILE A 247 -9.65 -26.86 -5.18
N LEU A 248 -8.71 -27.48 -4.46
CA LEU A 248 -7.73 -26.80 -3.64
C LEU A 248 -6.36 -26.92 -4.31
N LEU A 249 -5.86 -25.81 -4.83
CA LEU A 249 -4.48 -25.68 -5.27
C LEU A 249 -3.63 -25.22 -4.08
N SER A 250 -2.74 -26.08 -3.61
CA SER A 250 -1.80 -25.76 -2.54
C SER A 250 -0.37 -25.77 -3.08
N ARG A 251 0.53 -25.15 -2.32
CA ARG A 251 1.96 -25.13 -2.63
C ARG A 251 2.71 -25.82 -1.50
N ASP A 252 3.36 -26.93 -1.82
CA ASP A 252 4.29 -27.63 -0.93
C ASP A 252 5.73 -27.36 -1.39
N GLY A 253 6.43 -26.49 -0.66
CA GLY A 253 7.75 -25.98 -1.03
C GLY A 253 7.76 -25.25 -2.39
N LEU A 254 8.21 -25.95 -3.44
CA LEU A 254 8.28 -25.46 -4.82
C LEU A 254 7.29 -26.16 -5.76
N ARG A 255 6.50 -27.12 -5.27
CA ARG A 255 5.58 -27.91 -6.07
C ARG A 255 4.15 -27.47 -5.82
N ALA A 256 3.37 -27.45 -6.89
CA ALA A 256 1.93 -27.27 -6.84
C ALA A 256 1.27 -28.64 -6.60
N VAL A 257 0.42 -28.72 -5.59
CA VAL A 257 -0.36 -29.93 -5.28
C VAL A 257 -1.83 -29.60 -5.44
N VAL A 258 -2.54 -30.45 -6.16
CA VAL A 258 -3.98 -30.28 -6.41
C VAL A 258 -4.74 -31.28 -5.55
N HIS A 259 -5.52 -30.78 -4.59
CA HIS A 259 -6.44 -31.58 -3.79
C HIS A 259 -7.87 -31.37 -4.27
N VAL A 260 -8.62 -32.46 -4.36
CA VAL A 260 -10.04 -32.43 -4.75
C VAL A 260 -10.87 -32.58 -3.47
N VAL A 261 -11.64 -31.56 -3.14
CA VAL A 261 -12.42 -31.44 -1.91
C VAL A 261 -13.88 -31.13 -2.29
N GLY A 262 -14.58 -32.12 -2.84
CA GLY A 262 -16.02 -32.03 -3.15
C GLY A 262 -16.38 -32.33 -4.61
N ASP A 263 -17.63 -32.01 -4.97
CA ASP A 263 -18.21 -32.22 -6.30
C ASP A 263 -17.76 -31.15 -7.30
N SER A 264 -16.46 -31.12 -7.57
CA SER A 264 -15.90 -30.33 -8.67
C SER A 264 -16.34 -30.88 -10.03
N SER A 265 -16.49 -30.02 -11.05
CA SER A 265 -16.73 -30.46 -12.43
C SER A 265 -15.70 -31.53 -12.82
N PRO A 266 -16.13 -32.72 -13.32
CA PRO A 266 -15.22 -33.83 -13.58
C PRO A 266 -14.15 -33.44 -14.60
N ILE A 267 -14.50 -32.58 -15.58
CA ILE A 267 -13.56 -32.07 -16.58
C ILE A 267 -12.47 -31.23 -15.92
N LEU A 268 -12.86 -30.29 -15.05
CA LEU A 268 -11.92 -29.37 -14.41
C LEU A 268 -11.00 -30.13 -13.44
N ARG A 269 -11.56 -31.05 -12.65
CA ARG A 269 -10.81 -31.94 -11.77
C ARG A 269 -9.74 -32.71 -12.53
N ASP A 270 -10.15 -33.42 -13.58
CA ASP A 270 -9.26 -34.29 -14.33
C ASP A 270 -8.12 -33.48 -14.98
N VAL A 271 -8.43 -32.30 -15.54
CA VAL A 271 -7.42 -31.45 -16.17
C VAL A 271 -6.48 -30.82 -15.14
N MET A 272 -7.01 -30.29 -14.03
CA MET A 272 -6.18 -29.68 -12.98
C MET A 272 -5.25 -30.71 -12.33
N THR A 273 -5.76 -31.91 -12.05
CA THR A 273 -4.94 -32.99 -11.50
C THR A 273 -3.93 -33.53 -12.51
N ALA A 274 -4.26 -33.61 -13.80
CA ALA A 274 -3.32 -34.09 -14.81
C ALA A 274 -2.19 -33.09 -15.10
N VAL A 275 -2.54 -31.81 -15.25
CA VAL A 275 -1.63 -30.77 -15.77
C VAL A 275 -0.85 -30.07 -14.65
N PHE A 276 -1.50 -29.72 -13.54
CA PHE A 276 -0.89 -28.86 -12.51
C PHE A 276 -0.33 -29.64 -11.32
N ASN A 277 -0.77 -30.87 -11.08
CA ASN A 277 -0.27 -31.65 -9.96
C ASN A 277 1.22 -31.97 -10.14
N GLU A 278 2.00 -31.81 -9.08
CA GLU A 278 3.46 -32.01 -9.07
C GLU A 278 4.25 -31.08 -10.02
N THR A 279 3.63 -30.01 -10.54
CA THR A 279 4.34 -28.99 -11.33
C THR A 279 5.13 -28.04 -10.44
N LEU A 280 6.21 -27.48 -10.95
CA LEU A 280 7.03 -26.55 -10.18
C LEU A 280 6.43 -25.14 -10.28
N MET A 281 5.97 -24.59 -9.16
CA MET A 281 5.42 -23.23 -9.09
C MET A 281 6.51 -22.21 -8.82
N VAL A 282 6.64 -21.20 -9.68
CA VAL A 282 7.57 -20.09 -9.47
C VAL A 282 7.03 -19.19 -8.36
N ASP A 283 7.90 -18.77 -7.43
CA ASP A 283 7.62 -17.83 -6.35
C ASP A 283 7.58 -16.36 -6.80
N LEU A 284 6.97 -16.10 -7.94
CA LEU A 284 6.78 -14.77 -8.51
C LEU A 284 5.32 -14.59 -8.93
N ARG A 285 4.78 -13.41 -8.62
CA ARG A 285 3.41 -12.99 -8.98
C ARG A 285 3.49 -11.59 -9.55
N PHE A 286 2.81 -11.37 -10.67
CA PHE A 286 2.74 -10.07 -11.34
C PHE A 286 1.30 -9.82 -11.78
N SER A 287 0.81 -8.60 -11.57
CA SER A 287 -0.56 -8.20 -11.93
C SER A 287 -0.51 -7.26 -13.12
N LEU A 288 -1.12 -7.65 -14.24
CA LEU A 288 -1.13 -6.87 -15.47
C LEU A 288 -2.56 -6.57 -15.89
N HIS A 289 -2.90 -5.28 -15.98
CA HIS A 289 -4.24 -4.82 -16.39
C HIS A 289 -5.40 -5.48 -15.60
N GLY A 290 -5.19 -5.71 -14.30
CA GLY A 290 -6.18 -6.36 -13.43
C GLY A 290 -6.22 -7.90 -13.54
N GLN A 291 -5.30 -8.52 -14.29
CA GLN A 291 -5.13 -9.97 -14.34
C GLN A 291 -3.90 -10.42 -13.54
N ASP A 292 -4.12 -11.34 -12.61
CA ASP A 292 -3.03 -11.93 -11.83
C ASP A 292 -2.35 -13.07 -12.59
N SER A 293 -1.05 -12.95 -12.78
CA SER A 293 -0.24 -13.90 -13.56
C SER A 293 0.51 -14.86 -12.64
N PHE A 294 0.27 -16.16 -12.80
CA PHE A 294 0.96 -17.24 -12.11
C PHE A 294 1.81 -18.05 -13.08
N PHE A 295 3.00 -18.46 -12.64
CA PHE A 295 4.00 -19.12 -13.48
C PHE A 295 4.36 -20.50 -12.94
N PHE A 296 4.30 -21.49 -13.83
CA PHE A 296 4.60 -22.90 -13.57
C PHE A 296 5.64 -23.40 -14.55
N VAL A 297 6.43 -24.38 -14.10
CA VAL A 297 7.48 -25.01 -14.89
C VAL A 297 7.29 -26.51 -14.86
N GLN A 298 7.28 -27.10 -16.05
CA GLN A 298 7.27 -28.54 -16.26
C GLN A 298 8.60 -28.96 -16.92
N PRO A 299 9.51 -29.67 -16.23
CA PRO A 299 10.81 -30.02 -16.79
C PRO A 299 10.75 -30.90 -18.04
N SER A 300 9.74 -31.75 -18.17
CA SER A 300 9.56 -32.67 -19.30
C SER A 300 8.88 -31.99 -20.49
N LEU A 301 9.59 -31.88 -21.62
CA LEU A 301 9.04 -31.36 -22.87
C LEU A 301 7.97 -32.29 -23.48
N SER A 302 8.14 -33.61 -23.37
CA SER A 302 7.23 -34.60 -23.96
C SER A 302 5.79 -34.47 -23.45
N LYS A 303 5.60 -34.04 -22.20
CA LYS A 303 4.28 -33.83 -21.62
C LYS A 303 3.52 -32.65 -22.23
N SER A 304 4.20 -31.74 -22.95
CA SER A 304 3.55 -30.56 -23.49
C SER A 304 2.45 -30.86 -24.52
N GLU A 305 2.54 -31.95 -25.27
CA GLU A 305 1.49 -32.37 -26.20
C GLU A 305 0.31 -33.03 -25.47
N GLU A 306 0.60 -33.85 -24.46
CA GLU A 306 -0.42 -34.50 -23.62
C GLU A 306 -1.22 -33.43 -22.84
N ASP A 307 -0.52 -32.51 -22.19
CA ASP A 307 -1.11 -31.42 -21.42
C ASP A 307 -1.87 -30.45 -22.32
N TRP A 308 -1.40 -30.20 -23.54
CA TRP A 308 -2.15 -29.39 -24.53
C TRP A 308 -3.51 -30.00 -24.86
N VAL A 309 -3.57 -31.32 -25.07
CA VAL A 309 -4.83 -32.03 -25.33
C VAL A 309 -5.76 -31.97 -24.11
N GLN A 310 -5.22 -32.15 -22.90
CA GLN A 310 -6.02 -32.05 -21.67
C GLN A 310 -6.56 -30.64 -21.45
N LEU A 311 -5.72 -29.61 -21.61
CA LEU A 311 -6.11 -28.22 -21.46
C LEU A 311 -7.20 -27.83 -22.47
N GLY A 312 -7.17 -28.36 -23.69
CA GLY A 312 -8.23 -28.17 -24.69
C GLY A 312 -9.63 -28.59 -24.22
N ARG A 313 -9.73 -29.49 -23.24
CA ARG A 313 -11.02 -29.92 -22.64
C ARG A 313 -11.68 -28.84 -21.77
N LEU A 314 -10.92 -27.82 -21.33
CA LEU A 314 -11.43 -26.71 -20.52
C LEU A 314 -12.34 -25.75 -21.30
N GLY A 315 -12.49 -25.96 -22.62
CA GLY A 315 -13.50 -25.32 -23.45
C GLY A 315 -13.42 -23.79 -23.39
N THR A 316 -14.56 -23.14 -23.12
CA THR A 316 -14.69 -21.68 -23.06
C THR A 316 -14.25 -21.06 -21.72
N MET A 317 -13.86 -21.85 -20.72
CA MET A 317 -13.47 -21.33 -19.40
C MET A 317 -12.12 -20.58 -19.44
N PHE A 318 -11.22 -20.99 -20.33
CA PHE A 318 -9.92 -20.37 -20.53
C PHE A 318 -9.63 -20.21 -22.01
N ASN A 319 -9.08 -19.05 -22.39
CA ASN A 319 -8.47 -18.88 -23.70
C ASN A 319 -7.02 -19.38 -23.64
N ILE A 320 -6.73 -20.47 -24.35
CA ILE A 320 -5.48 -21.21 -24.23
C ILE A 320 -4.64 -21.00 -25.49
N THR A 321 -3.40 -20.55 -25.33
CA THR A 321 -2.45 -20.34 -26.42
C THR A 321 -1.18 -21.16 -26.20
N LYS A 322 -0.60 -21.67 -27.28
CA LYS A 322 0.66 -22.43 -27.27
C LYS A 322 1.68 -21.73 -28.14
N HIS A 323 2.85 -21.46 -27.56
CA HIS A 323 3.96 -20.79 -28.24
C HIS A 323 5.22 -21.66 -28.13
N THR A 324 5.75 -22.05 -29.29
CA THR A 324 7.04 -22.74 -29.38
C THR A 324 8.16 -21.70 -29.43
N VAL A 325 9.02 -21.67 -28.41
CA VAL A 325 10.15 -20.76 -28.33
C VAL A 325 11.43 -21.53 -28.63
N VAL A 326 12.06 -21.21 -29.75
CA VAL A 326 13.37 -21.78 -30.12
C VAL A 326 14.44 -20.85 -29.59
N THR A 327 15.16 -21.27 -28.54
CA THR A 327 16.28 -20.49 -28.01
C THR A 327 17.58 -20.93 -28.66
N THR A 328 18.23 -20.01 -29.38
CA THR A 328 19.59 -20.18 -29.88
C THR A 328 20.57 -19.74 -28.79
N GLY A 329 21.46 -20.64 -28.36
CA GLY A 329 22.46 -20.33 -27.35
C GLY A 329 23.45 -19.27 -27.86
N SER A 330 23.67 -18.19 -27.10
CA SER A 330 24.59 -17.09 -27.46
C SER A 330 26.08 -17.43 -27.21
N GLY A 331 26.51 -18.61 -27.63
CA GLY A 331 27.90 -19.07 -27.54
C GLY A 331 28.07 -20.21 -28.54
N GLY A 332 29.07 -20.11 -29.42
CA GLY A 332 29.25 -20.89 -30.66
C GLY A 332 29.45 -22.41 -30.53
N SER A 333 28.82 -23.07 -29.57
CA SER A 333 28.74 -24.53 -29.43
C SER A 333 27.48 -24.93 -28.62
N GLY A 334 26.31 -24.41 -29.01
CA GLY A 334 25.05 -24.61 -28.28
C GLY A 334 23.94 -25.16 -29.16
N GLY A 335 23.50 -26.39 -28.91
CA GLY A 335 22.33 -26.97 -29.56
C GLY A 335 21.09 -26.09 -29.37
N SER A 336 20.26 -26.00 -30.42
CA SER A 336 18.98 -25.30 -30.36
C SER A 336 18.09 -25.97 -29.31
N LYS A 337 17.74 -25.24 -28.24
CA LYS A 337 16.83 -25.76 -27.22
C LYS A 337 15.42 -25.28 -27.54
N THR A 338 14.56 -26.23 -27.90
CA THR A 338 13.12 -26.00 -28.11
C THR A 338 12.41 -25.99 -26.76
N LEU A 339 11.68 -24.92 -26.50
CA LEU A 339 10.85 -24.73 -25.31
C LEU A 339 9.41 -24.51 -25.77
N VAL A 340 8.45 -24.92 -24.95
CA VAL A 340 7.02 -24.69 -25.21
C VAL A 340 6.45 -23.89 -24.05
N ASP A 341 5.81 -22.77 -24.35
CA ASP A 341 5.09 -21.94 -23.39
C ASP A 341 3.59 -22.10 -23.69
N ILE A 342 2.82 -22.62 -22.73
CA ILE A 342 1.36 -22.68 -22.80
C ILE A 342 0.80 -21.61 -21.85
N ARG A 343 -0.10 -20.76 -22.34
CA ARG A 343 -0.74 -19.70 -21.55
C ARG A 343 -2.23 -19.92 -21.52
N MET A 344 -2.82 -19.75 -20.35
CA MET A 344 -4.25 -19.84 -20.13
C MET A 344 -4.73 -18.50 -19.60
N HIS A 345 -5.58 -17.82 -20.37
CA HIS A 345 -6.15 -16.54 -20.01
C HIS A 345 -7.60 -16.73 -19.55
N SER A 346 -7.89 -16.24 -18.35
CA SER A 346 -9.24 -16.02 -17.85
C SER A 346 -9.51 -14.52 -17.72
N THR A 347 -10.68 -14.13 -17.22
CA THR A 347 -11.05 -12.72 -17.02
C THR A 347 -10.16 -12.03 -15.99
N SER A 348 -9.81 -12.72 -14.90
CA SER A 348 -9.05 -12.16 -13.76
C SER A 348 -7.69 -12.83 -13.52
N VAL A 349 -7.38 -13.96 -14.15
CA VAL A 349 -6.16 -14.73 -13.89
C VAL A 349 -5.52 -15.20 -15.20
N THR A 350 -4.19 -15.16 -15.27
CA THR A 350 -3.42 -15.83 -16.31
C THR A 350 -2.49 -16.89 -15.72
N LEU A 351 -2.57 -18.11 -16.24
CA LEU A 351 -1.71 -19.22 -15.84
C LEU A 351 -0.73 -19.51 -16.98
N ASN A 352 0.57 -19.44 -16.69
CA ASN A 352 1.62 -19.68 -17.66
C ASN A 352 2.39 -20.93 -17.28
N ILE A 353 2.45 -21.92 -18.17
CA ILE A 353 3.21 -23.16 -17.96
C ILE A 353 4.31 -23.23 -19.01
N ARG A 354 5.56 -23.33 -18.55
CA ARG A 354 6.72 -23.49 -19.42
C ARG A 354 7.31 -24.89 -19.35
N TYR A 355 7.47 -25.51 -20.52
CA TYR A 355 7.96 -26.87 -20.67
C TYR A 355 9.42 -26.92 -21.12
N GLY A 356 10.19 -27.86 -20.56
CA GLY A 356 11.59 -28.11 -20.95
C GLY A 356 12.62 -27.22 -20.25
N THR A 357 12.22 -26.43 -19.25
CA THR A 357 13.11 -25.58 -18.45
C THR A 357 13.20 -26.04 -16.99
N THR A 358 14.13 -25.43 -16.27
CA THR A 358 14.28 -25.57 -14.81
C THR A 358 13.72 -24.32 -14.13
N LEU A 359 13.25 -24.45 -12.88
CA LEU A 359 12.68 -23.34 -12.12
C LEU A 359 13.62 -22.13 -12.00
N GLN A 360 14.93 -22.33 -11.78
CA GLN A 360 15.91 -21.23 -11.67
C GLN A 360 16.02 -20.42 -12.97
N ASN A 361 16.16 -21.10 -14.11
CA ASN A 361 16.24 -20.46 -15.42
C ASN A 361 14.96 -19.68 -15.74
N GLU A 362 13.78 -20.21 -15.39
CA GLU A 362 12.53 -19.48 -15.62
C GLU A 362 12.40 -18.27 -14.70
N ARG A 363 12.76 -18.41 -13.42
CA ARG A 363 12.80 -17.28 -12.48
C ARG A 363 13.68 -16.15 -12.99
N GLN A 364 14.91 -16.45 -13.43
CA GLN A 364 15.82 -15.44 -13.98
C GLN A 364 15.29 -14.80 -15.27
N ARG A 365 14.67 -15.60 -16.15
CA ARG A 365 14.04 -15.10 -17.39
C ARG A 365 12.89 -14.15 -17.09
N LEU A 366 12.01 -14.50 -16.14
CA LEU A 366 10.89 -13.66 -15.73
C LEU A 366 11.38 -12.36 -15.11
N ILE A 367 12.31 -12.41 -14.15
CA ILE A 367 12.90 -11.21 -13.53
C ILE A 367 13.49 -10.28 -14.60
N LYS A 368 14.26 -10.82 -15.55
CA LYS A 368 14.84 -10.03 -16.64
C LYS A 368 13.78 -9.44 -17.57
N HIS A 369 12.73 -10.21 -17.88
CA HIS A 369 11.65 -9.77 -18.75
C HIS A 369 10.86 -8.62 -18.12
N PHE A 370 10.43 -8.78 -16.87
CA PHE A 370 9.70 -7.76 -16.13
C PHE A 370 10.55 -6.53 -15.86
N ARG A 371 11.84 -6.71 -15.54
CA ARG A 371 12.78 -5.58 -15.43
C ARG A 371 12.87 -4.77 -16.72
N ASN A 372 13.05 -5.43 -17.86
CA ASN A 372 13.14 -4.73 -19.15
C ASN A 372 11.86 -3.96 -19.46
N ARG A 373 10.71 -4.52 -19.08
CA ARG A 373 9.41 -3.86 -19.19
C ARG A 373 9.31 -2.65 -18.25
N ALA A 374 9.66 -2.79 -16.97
CA ALA A 374 9.67 -1.70 -16.00
C ALA A 374 10.59 -0.55 -16.45
N VAL A 375 11.77 -0.85 -17.01
CA VAL A 375 12.68 0.17 -17.58
C VAL A 375 12.06 0.87 -18.78
N ALA A 376 11.36 0.14 -19.67
CA ALA A 376 10.69 0.74 -20.81
C ALA A 376 9.52 1.64 -20.37
N GLU A 377 8.76 1.21 -19.37
CA GLU A 377 7.66 2.00 -18.79
C GLU A 377 8.18 3.23 -18.05
N ALA A 378 9.28 3.12 -17.30
CA ALA A 378 9.93 4.26 -16.66
C ALA A 378 10.39 5.31 -17.68
N TRP A 379 10.93 4.89 -18.84
CA TRP A 379 11.27 5.82 -19.92
C TRP A 379 10.05 6.51 -20.52
N ALA A 380 8.95 5.78 -20.70
CA ALA A 380 7.69 6.34 -21.19
C ALA A 380 7.12 7.37 -20.20
N GLN A 381 7.14 7.06 -18.89
CA GLN A 381 6.71 8.00 -17.85
C GLN A 381 7.56 9.27 -17.83
N GLU A 382 8.88 9.14 -17.98
CA GLU A 382 9.78 10.29 -18.05
C GLU A 382 9.52 11.17 -19.29
N GLN A 383 9.28 10.53 -20.44
CA GLN A 383 8.91 11.22 -21.67
C GLN A 383 7.59 12.00 -21.51
N ASP A 384 6.59 11.39 -20.87
CA ASP A 384 5.30 12.02 -20.64
C ASP A 384 5.39 13.19 -19.64
N LEU A 385 6.21 13.07 -18.59
CA LEU A 385 6.50 14.17 -17.66
C LEU A 385 7.11 15.38 -18.38
N LEU A 386 8.08 15.14 -19.26
CA LEU A 386 8.70 16.22 -20.06
C LEU A 386 7.71 16.85 -21.05
N ARG A 387 6.83 16.06 -21.68
CA ARG A 387 5.77 16.57 -22.56
C ARG A 387 4.78 17.48 -21.83
N MET A 388 4.52 17.20 -20.56
CA MET A 388 3.69 18.04 -19.69
C MET A 388 4.44 19.28 -19.16
N GLY A 389 5.74 19.41 -19.44
CA GLY A 389 6.58 20.50 -18.93
C GLY A 389 6.97 20.36 -17.45
N HIS A 390 6.77 19.17 -16.87
CA HIS A 390 7.20 18.87 -15.50
C HIS A 390 8.67 18.47 -15.47
N LYS A 391 9.29 18.63 -14.29
CA LYS A 391 10.63 18.11 -14.05
C LYS A 391 10.56 16.60 -13.92
N GLY A 392 11.38 15.90 -14.69
CA GLY A 392 11.52 14.46 -14.60
C GLY A 392 12.26 13.98 -13.34
N SER A 393 12.46 12.67 -13.22
CA SER A 393 13.24 12.07 -12.13
C SER A 393 14.72 12.48 -12.16
N HIS A 394 15.24 12.89 -13.32
CA HIS A 394 16.61 13.37 -13.48
C HIS A 394 16.59 14.80 -14.03
N ASP A 395 17.57 15.62 -13.63
CA ASP A 395 17.78 16.96 -14.20
C ASP A 395 18.35 16.83 -15.62
N TRP A 396 17.47 16.73 -16.62
CA TRP A 396 17.86 16.65 -18.03
C TRP A 396 18.31 18.01 -18.55
N THR A 397 19.40 18.01 -19.32
CA THR A 397 19.77 19.20 -20.09
C THR A 397 18.82 19.38 -21.29
N GLN A 398 18.64 20.62 -21.76
CA GLN A 398 17.78 20.93 -22.93
C GLN A 398 17.99 20.00 -24.15
N PRO A 399 19.22 19.71 -24.61
CA PRO A 399 19.41 18.78 -25.71
C PRO A 399 19.07 17.32 -25.35
N GLU A 400 19.24 16.91 -24.09
CA GLU A 400 18.85 15.56 -23.64
C GLU A 400 17.32 15.43 -23.52
N SER A 401 16.62 16.50 -23.12
CA SER A 401 15.15 16.51 -23.09
C SER A 401 14.55 16.46 -24.49
N ASP A 402 15.15 17.16 -25.47
CA ASP A 402 14.69 17.10 -26.87
C ASP A 402 14.87 15.68 -27.44
N ASP A 403 16.02 15.03 -27.19
CA ASP A 403 16.28 13.63 -27.57
C ASP A 403 15.27 12.67 -26.91
N LEU A 404 14.92 12.92 -25.63
CA LEU A 404 13.94 12.11 -24.91
C LEU A 404 12.52 12.29 -25.47
N ILE A 405 12.12 13.51 -25.83
CA ILE A 405 10.80 13.77 -26.42
C ILE A 405 10.68 13.16 -27.81
N GLU A 406 11.73 13.25 -28.63
CA GLU A 406 11.75 12.75 -30.01
C GLU A 406 11.89 11.21 -30.07
N ARG A 407 12.82 10.63 -29.30
CA ARG A 407 13.18 9.20 -29.40
C ARG A 407 12.67 8.32 -28.26
N GLY A 408 12.21 8.91 -27.16
CA GLY A 408 11.81 8.19 -25.95
C GLY A 408 12.98 7.60 -25.15
N LEU A 409 14.23 7.88 -25.54
CA LEU A 409 15.44 7.38 -24.90
C LEU A 409 16.55 8.42 -25.01
N VAL A 410 17.35 8.59 -23.95
CA VAL A 410 18.55 9.44 -23.99
C VAL A 410 19.80 8.58 -24.18
N SER A 411 20.61 8.92 -25.18
CA SER A 411 21.87 8.21 -25.45
C SER A 411 22.80 8.22 -24.22
N ARG A 412 23.40 7.06 -23.93
CA ARG A 412 24.32 6.82 -22.80
C ARG A 412 23.69 6.81 -21.40
N TYR A 413 22.36 6.81 -21.29
CA TYR A 413 21.68 6.56 -20.02
C TYR A 413 21.07 5.16 -20.00
N PHE A 414 21.12 4.51 -18.84
CA PHE A 414 20.50 3.20 -18.63
C PHE A 414 19.77 3.17 -17.30
N GLY A 415 18.66 2.41 -17.27
CA GLY A 415 17.90 2.15 -16.06
C GLY A 415 18.67 1.21 -15.13
N THR A 416 18.97 1.68 -13.94
CA THR A 416 19.49 0.88 -12.82
C THR A 416 18.46 0.75 -11.74
N ASP A 417 18.41 -0.40 -11.08
CA ASP A 417 17.42 -0.67 -10.05
C ASP A 417 17.87 -0.01 -8.73
N ILE A 418 16.96 0.68 -8.03
CA ILE A 418 17.23 1.27 -6.71
C ILE A 418 17.40 0.15 -5.69
N HIS A 419 16.41 -0.74 -5.65
CA HIS A 419 16.40 -1.94 -4.83
C HIS A 419 16.81 -3.15 -5.67
N ASP A 420 17.69 -3.99 -5.11
CA ASP A 420 18.15 -5.20 -5.76
C ASP A 420 17.00 -6.19 -6.00
N ILE A 421 16.78 -6.50 -7.28
CA ILE A 421 15.67 -7.34 -7.73
C ILE A 421 15.90 -8.81 -7.35
N GLU A 422 17.14 -9.25 -7.14
CA GLU A 422 17.38 -10.63 -6.68
C GLU A 422 16.84 -10.86 -5.25
N ARG A 423 16.95 -9.83 -4.39
CA ARG A 423 16.42 -9.84 -3.03
C ARG A 423 14.94 -9.48 -2.97
N TYR A 424 14.50 -8.53 -3.80
CA TYR A 424 13.12 -8.05 -3.85
C TYR A 424 12.51 -8.24 -5.24
N PRO A 425 12.21 -9.49 -5.65
CA PRO A 425 11.77 -9.76 -7.00
C PRO A 425 10.34 -9.28 -7.29
N GLN A 426 9.59 -8.88 -6.26
CA GLN A 426 8.27 -8.26 -6.40
C GLN A 426 8.35 -6.87 -7.03
N LEU A 427 9.50 -6.18 -6.89
CA LEU A 427 9.75 -4.86 -7.49
C LEU A 427 10.30 -4.94 -8.92
N ALA A 428 10.34 -6.13 -9.53
CA ALA A 428 10.90 -6.31 -10.87
C ALA A 428 10.06 -5.64 -11.96
N ASP A 429 8.75 -5.52 -11.75
CA ASP A 429 7.80 -4.90 -12.70
C ASP A 429 7.43 -3.46 -12.31
N ASP A 430 8.06 -2.90 -11.28
CA ASP A 430 7.75 -1.56 -10.77
C ASP A 430 8.63 -0.50 -11.47
N PRO A 431 8.06 0.40 -12.29
CA PRO A 431 8.80 1.46 -12.96
C PRO A 431 9.42 2.46 -11.97
N THR A 432 8.83 2.63 -10.78
CA THR A 432 9.34 3.58 -9.76
C THR A 432 10.62 3.10 -9.07
N ASN A 433 10.94 1.81 -9.19
CA ASN A 433 12.19 1.24 -8.70
C ASN A 433 13.38 1.45 -9.67
N VAL A 434 13.18 2.15 -10.79
CA VAL A 434 14.20 2.40 -11.81
C VAL A 434 14.75 3.83 -11.68
N VAL A 435 16.08 3.96 -11.67
CA VAL A 435 16.80 5.25 -11.74
C VAL A 435 17.73 5.26 -12.94
N PHE A 436 17.66 6.33 -13.72
CA PHE A 436 18.53 6.55 -14.86
C PHE A 436 19.92 6.99 -14.42
N ARG A 437 20.94 6.23 -14.82
CA ARG A 437 22.35 6.57 -14.60
C ARG A 437 23.06 6.74 -15.93
N LYS A 438 23.90 7.78 -16.01
CA LYS A 438 24.78 8.01 -17.14
C LYS A 438 25.90 6.97 -17.14
N GLU A 439 26.19 6.41 -18.31
CA GLU A 439 27.34 5.55 -18.51
C GLU A 439 28.63 6.37 -18.35
N THR A 440 29.20 6.31 -17.15
CA THR A 440 30.57 6.78 -16.94
C THR A 440 31.50 5.81 -17.66
N SER A 441 32.16 6.27 -18.71
CA SER A 441 33.27 5.56 -19.35
C SER A 441 34.32 5.17 -18.30
N ARG A 442 34.24 3.92 -17.79
CA ARG A 442 35.32 3.07 -17.25
C ARG A 442 34.77 1.86 -16.48
N LYS A 443 34.34 0.83 -17.20
CA LYS A 443 34.87 -0.52 -17.01
C LYS A 443 35.10 -1.13 -18.39
N ARG A 444 36.30 -0.86 -18.95
CA ARG A 444 36.92 -1.76 -19.93
C ARG A 444 36.89 -3.15 -19.28
N ARG A 445 35.96 -4.01 -19.66
CA ARG A 445 36.09 -5.46 -19.46
C ARG A 445 37.37 -5.83 -20.18
N GLY A 446 38.44 -6.03 -19.42
CA GLY A 446 39.65 -6.67 -19.91
C GLY A 446 39.25 -8.06 -20.38
N LYS A 447 39.05 -8.21 -21.70
CA LYS A 447 39.15 -9.51 -22.35
C LYS A 447 40.56 -10.00 -22.07
N THR A 448 40.67 -10.99 -21.21
CA THR A 448 41.86 -11.83 -21.11
C THR A 448 42.17 -12.37 -22.51
N ARG A 449 43.34 -11.99 -23.02
CA ARG A 449 43.97 -12.62 -24.18
C ARG A 449 44.10 -14.11 -23.89
N ARG A 450 43.67 -14.96 -24.84
CA ARG A 450 44.02 -16.38 -24.88
C ARG A 450 45.55 -16.53 -24.91
N PRO A 451 46.15 -17.43 -24.12
CA PRO A 451 47.44 -18.01 -24.49
C PRO A 451 47.21 -19.12 -25.52
N ARG A 452 48.26 -19.34 -26.33
CA ARG A 452 48.34 -20.25 -27.48
C ARG A 452 48.08 -21.70 -27.13
#